data_AF-A0A1M7LPS7-F1
#
_entry.id   AF-A0A1M7LPS7-F1
#
_cell.length_a   1.000
_cell.length_b   1.000
_cell.length_c   1.000
_cell.angle_alpha   90.00
_cell.angle_beta   90.00
_cell.angle_gamma   90.00
#
_symmetry.space_group_name_H-M   'P 1'
#
loop_
_entity.id
_entity.type
_entity.pdbx_description
1 polymer ?
#
loop_
_entity_poly.entity_id
_entity_poly.type
_entity_poly.pdbx_seq_one_letter_code
_entity_poly.pdbx_strand_id
1 'polypeptide(L)' 'MAPQLNKAPGDMAKEKFDRTKPHVNIGTIGHVDHGKTTLTAA' A
#
# COMPACT_ATOMS: atom_id res chain seq x y z
N MET A 1 26.13 18.34 25.19
CA MET A 1 25.73 16.93 25.05
C MET A 1 24.36 16.89 24.39
N ALA A 2 24.33 16.77 23.07
CA ALA A 2 23.09 16.54 22.34
C ALA A 2 22.90 15.02 22.17
N PRO A 3 21.72 14.44 22.46
CA PRO A 3 21.46 13.05 22.15
C PRO A 3 21.35 12.90 20.63
N GLN A 4 22.24 12.10 20.03
CA GLN A 4 22.16 11.78 18.60
C GLN A 4 20.97 10.84 18.37
N LEU A 5 20.00 11.34 17.62
CA LEU A 5 18.83 10.60 17.15
C LEU A 5 19.26 9.66 16.02
N ASN A 6 19.74 8.47 16.38
CA ASN A 6 20.10 7.44 15.42
C ASN A 6 18.85 6.61 15.10
N LYS A 7 17.98 7.09 14.19
CA LYS A 7 16.98 6.22 13.57
C LYS A 7 17.62 5.57 12.34
N ALA A 8 17.92 4.27 12.44
CA ALA A 8 18.46 3.50 11.31
C ALA A 8 17.45 3.49 10.14
N PRO A 9 17.89 3.57 8.88
CA PRO A 9 17.02 3.61 7.70
C PRO A 9 16.36 2.25 7.36
N GLY A 10 16.14 1.38 8.34
CA GLY A 10 15.65 0.00 8.16
C GLY A 10 14.17 -0.26 8.51
N ASP A 11 13.48 0.70 9.14
CA ASP A 11 12.14 0.46 9.71
C ASP A 11 10.97 0.76 8.75
N MET A 12 11.04 0.26 7.51
CA MET A 12 9.84 0.10 6.67
C MET A 12 9.66 -1.36 6.26
N ALA A 13 9.93 -2.29 7.19
CA ALA A 13 9.54 -3.68 7.01
C ALA A 13 8.04 -3.73 6.67
N LYS A 14 7.69 -4.48 5.61
CA LYS A 14 6.31 -4.62 5.15
C LYS A 14 5.42 -5.03 6.33
N GLU A 15 4.35 -4.26 6.57
CA GLU A 15 3.38 -4.59 7.60
C GLU A 15 2.84 -6.01 7.36
N LYS A 16 2.72 -6.80 8.43
CA LYS A 16 2.16 -8.14 8.34
C LYS A 16 0.68 -8.01 7.95
N PHE A 17 0.33 -8.56 6.79
CA PHE A 17 -1.06 -8.57 6.32
C PHE A 17 -1.97 -9.33 7.31
N ASP A 18 -2.95 -8.63 7.87
CA ASP A 18 -3.96 -9.19 8.77
C ASP A 18 -5.08 -9.88 7.97
N ARG A 19 -5.12 -11.21 8.07
CA ARG A 19 -6.08 -12.08 7.36
C ARG A 19 -7.43 -12.22 8.08
N THR A 20 -7.62 -11.58 9.24
CA THR A 20 -8.90 -11.60 9.95
C THR A 20 -9.92 -10.62 9.37
N LYS A 21 -9.45 -9.64 8.59
CA LYS A 21 -10.30 -8.64 7.92
C LYS A 21 -11.26 -9.32 6.93
N PRO A 22 -12.52 -8.86 6.82
CA PRO A 22 -13.46 -9.38 5.83
C PRO A 22 -12.89 -9.28 4.41
N HIS A 23 -12.97 -10.37 3.66
CA HIS A 23 -12.58 -10.37 2.25
C HIS A 23 -13.69 -9.76 1.40
N VAL A 24 -13.34 -8.78 0.57
CA VAL A 24 -14.28 -8.11 -0.33
C VAL A 24 -13.77 -8.26 -1.76
N ASN A 25 -14.64 -8.73 -2.66
CA ASN A 25 -14.35 -8.82 -4.08
C ASN A 25 -14.65 -7.46 -4.73
N ILE A 26 -13.62 -6.79 -5.25
CA ILE A 26 -13.76 -5.49 -5.95
C ILE A 26 -13.09 -5.52 -7.32
N GLY A 27 -13.52 -4.63 -8.21
CA GLY A 27 -12.90 -4.44 -9.52
C GLY A 27 -13.30 -3.11 -10.17
N THR A 28 -12.44 -2.61 -11.06
CA THR A 28 -12.69 -1.37 -11.82
C THR A 28 -13.34 -1.72 -13.16
N ILE A 29 -14.57 -1.26 -13.40
CA ILE A 29 -15.35 -1.50 -14.63
C ILE A 29 -15.51 -0.21 -15.45
N GLY A 30 -15.73 -0.33 -16.78
CA GLY A 30 -15.96 0.83 -17.65
C GLY A 30 -15.44 0.67 -19.08
N HIS A 31 -15.65 1.70 -19.92
CA HIS A 31 -15.26 1.72 -21.33
C HIS A 31 -13.74 1.67 -21.54
N VAL A 32 -13.29 1.28 -22.75
CA VAL A 32 -11.87 1.29 -23.14
C VAL A 32 -11.29 2.70 -22.97
N ASP A 33 -9.99 2.80 -22.69
CA ASP A 33 -9.25 4.06 -22.51
C ASP A 33 -9.68 4.99 -21.37
N HIS A 34 -10.60 4.55 -20.49
CA HIS A 34 -10.97 5.30 -19.28
C HIS A 34 -9.98 5.12 -18.10
N GLY A 35 -8.76 4.66 -18.37
CA GLY A 35 -7.70 4.60 -17.35
C GLY A 35 -7.90 3.56 -16.24
N LYS A 36 -8.74 2.55 -16.42
CA LYS A 36 -9.02 1.50 -15.40
C LYS A 36 -7.73 0.82 -14.90
N THR A 37 -6.83 0.44 -15.82
CA THR A 37 -5.54 -0.16 -15.49
C THR A 37 -4.61 0.81 -14.77
N THR A 38 -4.55 2.06 -15.24
CA THR A 38 -3.72 3.12 -14.64
C THR A 38 -4.15 3.42 -13.21
N LEU A 39 -5.46 3.46 -12.95
CA LEU A 39 -6.02 3.70 -11.63
C LEU A 39 -5.68 2.60 -10.63
N THR A 40 -5.66 1.33 -11.05
CA THR A 40 -5.32 0.20 -10.16
C THR A 40 -3.82 0.07 -9.90
N ALA A 41 -2.98 0.59 -10.79
CA ALA A 41 -1.52 0.45 -10.68
C ALA A 41 -0.84 1.55 -9.84
N ALA A 42 -1.51 2.69 -9.61
CA ALA A 42 -1.05 3.77 -8.75
C ALA A 42 -1.23 3.44 -7.26
#